data_AF-A0A508BQR1-F1
#
_entry.id   AF-A0A508BQR1-F1
#
_cell.length_a   1.000
_cell.length_b   1.000
_cell.length_c   1.000
_cell.angle_alpha   90.00
_cell.angle_beta   90.00
_cell.angle_gamma   90.00
#
_symmetry.space_group_name_H-M   'P 1'
#
loop_
_entity.id
_entity.type
_entity.pdbx_description
1 polymer ?
#
loop_
_entity_poly.entity_id
_entity_poly.type
_entity_poly.pdbx_seq_one_letter_code
_entity_poly.pdbx_strand_id
1 'polypeptide(L)'
;MRFQVWHMIVLLVLVLVVFGSGRLPDIAKSVGQSMKVFKKEIKELRDEDDDKKPAAQIQQPQEGTYYTEPTQSGQTAQSTEGSSQK
;
A
#
# COMPACT_ATOMS: atom_id res chain seq x y z
N MET A 1 18.94 -3.59 35.65
CA MET A 1 17.89 -3.14 34.70
C MET A 1 17.99 -3.88 33.36
N ARG A 2 17.86 -5.23 33.33
CA ARG A 2 17.94 -6.02 32.08
C ARG A 2 16.84 -7.07 31.95
N PHE A 3 16.21 -7.44 33.08
CA PHE A 3 15.16 -8.44 33.12
C PHE A 3 13.86 -7.97 32.48
N GLN A 4 13.54 -6.67 32.46
CA GLN A 4 12.25 -6.17 31.97
C GLN A 4 12.07 -6.32 30.45
N VAL A 5 13.14 -6.15 29.67
CA VAL A 5 13.10 -6.36 28.20
C VAL A 5 12.87 -7.83 27.87
N TRP A 6 13.43 -8.75 28.65
CA TRP A 6 13.25 -10.18 28.45
C TRP A 6 11.78 -10.61 28.62
N HIS A 7 11.09 -10.04 29.61
CA HIS A 7 9.66 -10.32 29.84
C HIS A 7 8.79 -9.85 28.67
N MET A 8 9.09 -8.68 28.08
CA MET A 8 8.36 -8.17 26.91
C MET A 8 8.53 -9.08 25.69
N ILE A 9 9.73 -9.61 25.47
CA ILE A 9 9.98 -10.56 24.37
C ILE A 9 9.19 -11.85 24.59
N VAL A 10 9.21 -12.41 25.81
CA VAL A 10 8.46 -13.64 26.12
C VAL A 10 6.96 -13.44 25.91
N LEU A 11 6.42 -12.28 26.30
CA LEU A 11 5.00 -11.96 26.11
C LEU A 11 4.65 -11.78 24.62
N LEU A 12 5.53 -11.12 23.84
CA LEU A 12 5.38 -11.00 22.40
C LEU A 12 5.35 -12.39 21.72
N VAL A 13 6.25 -13.29 22.10
CA VAL A 13 6.31 -14.66 21.57
C VAL A 13 5.03 -15.42 21.93
N LEU A 14 4.54 -15.30 23.17
CA LEU A 14 3.30 -15.97 23.59
C LEU A 14 2.10 -15.50 22.74
N VAL A 15 2.00 -14.19 22.50
CA VAL A 15 0.96 -13.61 21.64
C VAL A 15 1.13 -14.10 20.19
N LEU A 16 2.34 -14.16 19.65
CA LEU A 16 2.59 -14.73 18.32
C LEU A 16 2.22 -16.21 18.22
N VAL A 17 2.38 -17.01 19.27
CA VAL A 17 2.01 -18.42 19.28
C VAL A 17 0.48 -18.58 19.27
N VAL A 18 -0.24 -17.78 20.06
CA VAL A 18 -1.71 -17.84 20.13
C VAL A 18 -2.37 -17.29 18.87
N PHE A 19 -1.89 -16.15 18.36
CA PHE A 19 -2.47 -15.46 17.21
C PHE A 19 -1.88 -15.94 15.87
N GLY A 20 -0.69 -16.54 15.86
CA GLY A 20 0.04 -16.95 14.67
C GLY A 20 0.86 -15.82 14.03
N SER A 21 1.84 -16.21 13.20
CA SER A 21 2.77 -15.28 12.51
C SER A 21 2.11 -14.39 11.45
N GLY A 22 0.95 -14.79 10.92
CA GLY A 22 0.23 -14.03 9.89
C GLY A 22 -0.74 -12.97 10.42
N ARG A 23 -1.34 -13.18 11.60
CA ARG A 23 -2.41 -12.30 12.11
C ARG A 23 -1.91 -10.99 12.71
N LEU A 24 -0.82 -11.02 13.47
CA LEU A 24 -0.20 -9.81 14.02
C LEU A 24 0.22 -8.78 12.96
N PRO A 25 0.97 -9.14 11.89
CA PRO A 25 1.34 -8.18 10.87
C PRO A 25 0.13 -7.66 10.08
N ASP A 26 -0.91 -8.47 9.89
CA ASP A 26 -2.12 -8.07 9.17
C ASP A 26 -2.96 -7.05 9.96
N ILE A 27 -3.15 -7.29 11.26
CA ILE A 27 -3.79 -6.34 12.17
C ILE A 27 -2.95 -5.06 12.31
N ALA A 28 -1.63 -5.18 12.44
CA ALA A 28 -0.74 -4.02 12.51
C ALA A 28 -0.78 -3.18 11.21
N LYS A 29 -0.89 -3.82 10.04
CA LYS A 29 -1.00 -3.12 8.75
C LYS A 29 -2.29 -2.32 8.64
N SER A 30 -3.44 -2.94 8.96
CA SER A 30 -4.75 -2.27 8.91
C SER A 30 -4.84 -1.11 9.91
N VAL A 31 -4.46 -1.34 11.17
CA VAL A 31 -4.43 -0.31 12.22
C VAL A 31 -3.42 0.79 11.88
N GLY A 32 -2.24 0.42 11.36
CA GLY A 32 -1.21 1.37 10.95
C GLY A 32 -1.65 2.27 9.80
N GLN A 33 -2.42 1.73 8.84
CA GLN A 33 -2.96 2.49 7.72
C GLN A 33 -4.03 3.49 8.19
N SER A 34 -4.94 3.09 9.08
CA SER A 34 -5.91 4.02 9.71
C SER A 34 -5.21 5.11 10.52
N MET A 35 -4.20 4.74 11.31
CA MET A 35 -3.44 5.70 12.11
C MET A 35 -2.61 6.67 11.26
N LYS A 36 -2.14 6.25 10.08
CA LYS A 36 -1.46 7.12 9.11
C LYS A 36 -2.39 8.20 8.55
N VAL A 37 -3.64 7.84 8.24
CA VAL A 37 -4.65 8.80 7.76
C VAL A 37 -5.01 9.77 8.87
N PHE A 38 -5.35 9.25 10.05
CA PHE A 38 -5.67 10.07 11.23
C PHE A 38 -4.54 11.05 11.59
N LYS A 39 -3.29 10.60 11.53
CA LYS A 39 -2.12 11.46 11.82
C LYS A 39 -1.87 12.51 10.75
N LYS A 40 -2.23 12.26 9.48
CA LYS A 40 -2.17 13.28 8.43
C LYS A 40 -3.23 14.35 8.65
N GLU A 41 -4.46 13.95 8.95
CA GLU A 41 -5.57 14.87 9.18
C GLU A 41 -5.34 15.72 10.44
N ILE A 42 -4.86 15.13 11.54
CA ILE A 42 -4.43 15.90 12.72
C ILE A 42 -3.27 16.85 12.38
N LYS A 43 -2.34 16.42 11.53
CA LYS A 43 -1.20 17.25 11.14
C LYS A 43 -1.65 18.42 10.28
N GLU A 44 -2.57 18.21 9.35
CA GLU A 44 -3.18 19.27 8.54
C GLU A 44 -3.90 20.28 9.44
N LEU A 45 -4.73 19.82 10.38
CA LEU A 45 -5.38 20.70 11.35
C LEU A 45 -4.40 21.50 12.22
N ARG A 46 -3.23 20.94 12.52
CA ARG A 46 -2.19 21.60 13.33
C ARG A 46 -1.27 22.51 12.52
N ASP A 47 -1.04 22.19 11.24
CA ASP A 47 -0.24 22.99 10.30
C ASP A 47 -1.12 24.10 9.66
N GLU A 48 -2.45 24.05 9.76
CA GLU A 48 -3.37 25.13 9.37
C GLU A 48 -3.30 26.34 10.32
N ASP A 49 -2.86 26.13 11.57
CA ASP A 49 -2.59 27.21 12.56
C ASP A 49 -1.16 27.80 12.44
N ASP A 50 -0.22 27.12 11.75
CA ASP A 50 1.20 27.49 11.62
C ASP A 50 1.65 27.34 10.15
N ASP A 51 1.45 28.38 9.33
CA ASP A 51 1.91 28.60 7.95
C ASP A 51 2.73 27.50 7.21
N LYS A 52 2.13 26.98 6.11
CA LYS A 52 2.73 26.49 4.85
C LYS A 52 3.96 25.54 4.90
N LYS A 53 3.71 24.23 4.70
CA LYS A 53 4.66 23.37 3.96
C LYS A 53 3.99 22.14 3.32
N PRO A 54 4.06 21.94 1.99
CA PRO A 54 3.55 20.72 1.36
C PRO A 54 4.59 19.61 1.49
N ALA A 55 4.22 18.50 2.14
CA ALA A 55 5.02 17.28 2.12
C ALA A 55 4.12 16.05 1.94
N ALA A 56 3.49 15.97 0.77
CA ALA A 56 2.93 14.73 0.26
C ALA A 56 4.02 13.98 -0.53
N GLN A 57 4.85 13.18 0.15
CA GLN A 57 5.59 12.09 -0.50
C GLN A 57 4.87 10.78 -0.18
N ILE A 58 4.09 10.31 -1.15
CA ILE A 58 3.62 8.93 -1.22
C ILE A 58 4.71 8.17 -1.99
N GLN A 59 5.50 7.37 -1.28
CA GLN A 59 6.38 6.38 -1.91
C GLN A 59 5.47 5.33 -2.59
N GLN A 60 5.45 5.33 -3.92
CA GLN A 60 4.89 4.25 -4.73
C GLN A 60 5.76 2.99 -4.54
N PRO A 61 5.18 1.81 -4.28
CA PRO A 61 5.88 0.55 -4.51
C PRO A 61 5.99 0.36 -6.03
N GLN A 62 7.18 0.59 -6.59
CA GLN A 62 7.57 -0.01 -7.86
C GLN A 62 8.04 -1.44 -7.56
N GLU A 63 7.26 -2.44 -7.94
CA GLU A 63 7.78 -3.71 -8.46
C GLU A 63 6.63 -4.53 -9.05
N GLY A 64 6.56 -4.51 -10.37
CA GLY A 64 5.63 -5.29 -11.18
C GLY A 64 6.22 -5.32 -12.58
N THR A 65 7.15 -6.25 -12.80
CA THR A 65 7.66 -6.59 -14.11
C THR A 65 6.50 -7.05 -14.99
N TYR A 66 6.09 -6.19 -15.93
CA TYR A 66 5.35 -6.62 -17.10
C TYR A 66 6.08 -6.06 -18.32
N TYR A 67 6.78 -6.95 -19.01
CA TYR A 67 7.13 -6.72 -20.40
C TYR A 67 5.83 -6.85 -21.21
N THR A 68 5.39 -5.78 -21.84
CA THR A 68 4.69 -5.89 -23.12
C THR A 68 5.56 -5.21 -24.14
N GLU A 69 6.32 -6.06 -24.83
CA GLU A 69 7.06 -5.75 -26.05
C GLU A 69 6.12 -5.10 -27.09
N PRO A 70 6.53 -4.02 -27.78
CA PRO A 70 5.80 -3.52 -28.93
C PRO A 70 6.17 -4.34 -30.17
N THR A 71 5.44 -5.43 -30.45
CA THR A 71 5.52 -6.09 -31.76
C THR A 71 4.53 -5.43 -32.72
N GLN A 72 5.02 -4.46 -33.48
CA GLN A 72 4.38 -4.02 -34.72
C GLN A 72 4.70 -5.03 -35.84
N SER A 73 3.71 -5.21 -36.74
CA SER A 73 3.75 -5.86 -38.07
C SER A 73 3.15 -7.27 -38.15
N GLY A 74 2.03 -7.38 -38.89
CA GLY A 74 1.39 -8.65 -39.23
C GLY A 74 -0.07 -8.49 -39.69
N GLN A 75 -0.25 -8.19 -40.97
CA GLN A 75 -1.54 -8.14 -41.67
C GLN A 75 -2.25 -9.51 -41.61
N THR A 76 -3.54 -9.57 -41.29
CA THR A 76 -4.57 -10.27 -42.10
C THR A 76 -5.98 -10.19 -41.50
N ALA A 77 -6.94 -9.85 -42.38
CA ALA A 77 -8.34 -10.28 -42.40
C ALA A 77 -9.29 -9.86 -41.26
N GLN A 78 -9.96 -8.72 -41.45
CA GLN A 78 -11.39 -8.64 -41.14
C GLN A 78 -12.11 -7.79 -42.19
N SER A 79 -12.14 -8.31 -43.41
CA SER A 79 -13.21 -8.07 -44.36
C SER A 79 -14.49 -8.76 -43.85
N THR A 80 -15.62 -8.12 -44.13
CA THR A 80 -17.03 -8.55 -43.94
C THR A 80 -17.66 -8.12 -42.62
N GLU A 81 -18.36 -6.99 -42.63
CA GLU A 81 -19.82 -6.95 -42.46
C GLU A 81 -20.32 -5.51 -42.56
N GLY A 82 -21.53 -5.35 -43.07
CA GLY A 82 -21.97 -4.17 -43.82
C GLY A 82 -22.41 -2.97 -42.98
N SER A 83 -22.32 -1.81 -43.61
CA SER A 83 -23.29 -0.70 -43.48
C SER A 83 -22.88 0.38 -44.48
N SER A 84 -23.55 0.44 -45.63
CA SER A 84 -24.59 1.45 -45.90
C SER A 84 -24.05 2.88 -46.00
N GLN A 85 -23.87 3.38 -47.23
CA GLN A 85 -24.42 4.70 -47.56
C GLN A 85 -24.63 4.84 -49.07
N LYS A 86 -25.90 4.77 -49.45
CA LYS A 86 -26.47 5.53 -50.57
C LYS A 86 -26.97 6.85 -50.00
#